data_AF-A0A952BJK5-F1
#
_entry.id   AF-A0A952BJK5-F1
#
_cell.length_a   1.000
_cell.length_b   1.000
_cell.length_c   1.000
_cell.angle_alpha   90.00
_cell.angle_beta   90.00
_cell.angle_gamma   90.00
#
_symmetry.space_group_name_H-M   'P 1'
#
loop_
_entity.id
_entity.type
_entity.pdbx_description
1 polymer ?
#
loop_
_entity_poly.entity_id
_entity_poly.type
_entity_poly.pdbx_seq_one_letter_code
_entity_poly.pdbx_strand_id
1 'polypeptide(L)' 'AHIVRPKNPEKLTDDQWADYLFMRKNPKGAHLERWVHAHGCRRWFNVERDTVTHAINAIYKMNEKPPRRSKT' A
#
# COMPACT_ATOMS: atom_id res chain seq x y z
N ALA A 1 -0.67 0.30 0.69
CA ALA A 1 0.70 0.42 0.13
C ALA A 1 1.48 1.50 0.88
N HIS A 2 2.77 1.65 0.59
CA HIS A 2 3.58 2.81 1.02
C HIS A 2 3.85 3.00 2.51
N ILE A 3 3.77 1.94 3.32
CA ILE A 3 4.25 1.97 4.71
C ILE A 3 5.64 1.34 4.74
N VAL A 4 6.65 2.15 5.05
CA VAL A 4 8.05 1.75 5.11
C VAL A 4 8.39 1.35 6.55
N ARG A 5 9.13 0.25 6.72
CA ARG A 5 9.64 -0.13 8.05
C ARG A 5 10.58 0.96 8.57
N PRO A 6 10.40 1.46 9.80
CA PRO A 6 11.35 2.37 10.43
C PRO A 6 12.76 1.79 10.42
N LYS A 7 13.76 2.60 10.05
CA LYS A 7 15.17 2.17 9.96
C LYS A 7 15.79 1.88 11.34
N ASN A 8 15.37 2.63 12.35
CA ASN A 8 15.87 2.56 13.73
C ASN A 8 14.68 2.39 14.70
N PRO A 9 14.03 1.22 14.76
CA PRO A 9 12.84 0.99 15.60
C PRO A 9 13.06 1.27 17.09
N GLU A 10 14.28 1.04 17.58
CA GLU A 10 14.68 1.25 18.98
C GLU A 10 14.65 2.71 19.44
N LYS A 11 14.56 3.64 18.48
CA LYS A 11 14.46 5.08 18.75
C LYS A 11 13.02 5.60 18.71
N LEU A 12 12.05 4.74 18.43
CA LEU A 12 10.64 5.10 18.42
C LEU A 12 10.05 4.99 19.81
N THR A 13 9.06 5.84 20.10
CA THR A 13 8.19 5.62 21.25
C THR A 13 7.31 4.40 21.02
N ASP A 14 6.75 3.83 22.09
CA ASP A 14 5.81 2.71 22.00
C ASP A 14 4.61 3.05 21.11
N ASP A 15 4.07 4.27 21.19
CA ASP A 15 2.97 4.73 20.33
C ASP A 15 3.35 4.74 18.84
N GLN A 16 4.54 5.28 18.51
CA GLN A 16 5.04 5.31 17.14
C GLN A 16 5.29 3.90 16.59
N TRP A 17 5.76 3.00 17.45
CA TRP A 17 5.98 1.61 17.09
C TRP A 17 4.66 0.86 16.92
N ALA A 18 3.69 1.09 17.79
CA ALA A 18 2.34 0.54 17.71
C ALA A 18 1.63 0.99 16.42
N ASP A 19 1.75 2.25 16.04
CA ASP A 19 1.24 2.76 14.75
C ASP A 19 1.83 1.99 13.57
N TYR A 20 3.14 1.75 13.56
CA TYR A 20 3.78 0.96 12.51
C TYR A 20 3.33 -0.50 12.51
N LEU A 21 3.19 -1.14 13.67
CA LEU A 21 2.83 -2.56 13.74
C LEU A 21 1.36 -2.80 13.39
N PHE A 22 0.46 -2.00 13.95
CA PHE A 22 -0.96 -2.33 13.99
C PHE A 22 -1.83 -1.45 13.09
N MET A 23 -1.46 -0.19 12.86
CA MET A 23 -2.34 0.76 12.18
C MET A 23 -2.18 0.74 10.64
N ARG A 24 -3.28 0.62 9.91
CA ARG A 24 -3.32 0.64 8.44
C ARG A 24 -4.52 1.48 7.96
N LYS A 25 -4.37 2.13 6.81
CA LYS A 25 -5.51 2.81 6.15
C LYS A 25 -6.50 1.75 5.65
N ASN A 26 -7.78 1.94 5.97
CA ASN A 26 -8.90 1.12 5.47
C ASN A 26 -9.98 1.99 4.80
N PRO A 27 -9.69 2.62 3.65
CA PRO A 27 -10.65 3.51 3.00
C PRO A 27 -11.75 2.74 2.26
N LYS A 28 -12.97 3.27 2.32
CA LYS A 28 -14.08 2.88 1.43
C LYS A 28 -13.94 3.64 0.10
N GLY A 29 -13.84 2.91 -1.01
CA GLY A 29 -13.56 3.46 -2.34
C GLY A 29 -12.10 3.24 -2.74
N ALA A 30 -11.55 4.13 -3.55
CA ALA A 30 -10.22 3.91 -4.14
C ALA A 30 -9.08 3.83 -3.09
N HIS A 31 -8.39 2.68 -3.09
CA HIS A 31 -7.36 2.28 -2.15
C HIS A 31 -6.06 1.91 -2.86
N LEU A 32 -4.92 2.32 -2.30
CA LEU A 32 -3.60 1.94 -2.77
C LEU A 32 -3.11 0.71 -1.99
N GLU A 33 -2.97 -0.41 -2.66
CA GLU A 33 -2.75 -1.75 -2.12
C GLU A 33 -1.41 -2.33 -2.56
N ARG A 34 -0.95 -3.40 -1.89
CA ARG A 34 0.21 -4.19 -2.33
C ARG A 34 -0.21 -5.62 -2.59
N TRP A 35 0.19 -6.14 -3.74
CA TRP A 35 -0.11 -7.49 -4.18
C TRP A 35 1.18 -8.23 -4.49
N VAL A 36 1.16 -9.56 -4.36
CA VAL A 36 2.27 -10.43 -4.73
C VAL A 36 1.77 -11.49 -5.69
N HIS A 37 2.47 -11.68 -6.81
CA HIS A 37 2.13 -12.74 -7.77
C HIS A 37 2.69 -14.09 -7.29
N ALA A 38 2.16 -14.59 -6.18
CA ALA A 38 2.71 -15.74 -5.45
C ALA A 38 2.83 -17.01 -6.32
N HIS A 39 1.85 -17.26 -7.17
CA HIS A 39 1.80 -18.44 -8.06
C HIS A 39 2.44 -18.21 -9.44
N GLY A 40 3.19 -17.13 -9.61
CA GLY A 40 3.90 -16.82 -10.85
C GLY A 40 5.30 -16.30 -10.56
N CYS A 41 5.56 -15.04 -10.93
CA CYS A 41 6.90 -14.46 -10.83
C CYS A 41 7.35 -14.13 -9.40
N ARG A 42 6.47 -14.29 -8.38
CA ARG A 42 6.72 -13.98 -6.97
C ARG A 42 7.11 -12.52 -6.68
N ARG A 43 6.89 -11.62 -7.65
CA ARG A 43 7.19 -10.19 -7.49
C ARG A 43 6.05 -9.49 -6.77
N TRP A 44 6.43 -8.55 -5.91
CA TRP A 44 5.52 -7.58 -5.32
C TRP A 44 5.30 -6.41 -6.28
N PHE A 45 4.10 -5.83 -6.25
CA PHE A 45 3.71 -4.62 -6.97
C PHE A 45 2.59 -3.90 -6.23
N ASN A 46 2.28 -2.68 -6.67
CA ASN A 46 1.20 -1.89 -6.09
C ASN A 46 0.01 -1.80 -7.05
N VAL A 47 -1.18 -1.63 -6.49
CA VAL A 47 -2.45 -1.53 -7.21
C VAL A 47 -3.27 -0.39 -6.63
N GLU A 48 -3.92 0.39 -7.49
CA GLU A 48 -5.06 1.21 -7.07
C GLU A 48 -6.35 0.46 -7.41
N ARG A 49 -7.11 0.09 -6.39
CA ARG A 49 -8.39 -0.61 -6.53
C ARG A 49 -9.49 0.13 -5.79
N ASP A 50 -10.66 0.25 -6.39
CA ASP A 50 -11.85 0.66 -5.66
C ASP A 50 -12.33 -0.47 -4.74
N THR A 51 -12.40 -0.23 -3.42
CA THR A 51 -12.77 -1.25 -2.43
C THR A 51 -14.27 -1.55 -2.38
N VAL A 52 -15.10 -0.75 -3.06
CA VAL A 52 -16.54 -0.97 -3.19
C VAL A 52 -16.86 -1.74 -4.47
N THR A 53 -16.30 -1.32 -5.60
CA THR A 53 -16.64 -1.91 -6.92
C THR A 53 -15.65 -2.97 -7.40
N HIS A 54 -14.48 -3.07 -6.76
CA HIS A 54 -13.34 -3.89 -7.18
C HIS A 54 -12.69 -3.48 -8.51
N ALA A 55 -13.05 -2.34 -9.09
CA ALA A 55 -12.39 -1.81 -10.28
C ALA A 55 -10.90 -1.55 -10.03
N ILE A 56 -10.05 -2.02 -10.95
CA ILE A 56 -8.61 -1.78 -10.93
C ILE A 56 -8.32 -0.54 -11.75
N ASN A 57 -7.96 0.55 -11.08
CA ASN A 57 -7.74 1.85 -11.73
C ASN A 57 -6.28 2.04 -12.16
N ALA A 58 -5.33 1.37 -11.48
CA ALA A 58 -3.92 1.43 -11.83
C ALA A 58 -3.10 0.25 -11.29
N ILE A 59 -1.99 -0.05 -11.96
CA ILE A 59 -0.94 -1.00 -11.54
C ILE A 59 0.42 -0.33 -11.73
N TYR A 60 1.30 -0.43 -10.75
CA TYR A 60 2.63 0.19 -10.80
C TYR A 60 3.65 -0.59 -9.97
N LYS A 61 4.95 -0.39 -10.26
CA LYS A 61 6.01 -1.20 -9.64
C LYS A 61 6.20 -0.83 -8.18
N MET A 62 6.90 -1.71 -7.46
CA MET A 62 7.41 -1.37 -6.13
C MET A 62 8.32 -0.13 -6.21
N ASN A 63 8.22 0.72 -5.20
CA ASN A 63 8.95 1.99 -5.08
C ASN A 63 8.56 3.10 -6.08
N GLU A 64 7.69 2.83 -7.06
CA GLU A 64 7.08 3.88 -7.88
C GLU A 64 5.99 4.61 -7.08
N LYS A 65 5.78 5.90 -7.41
CA LYS A 65 4.64 6.67 -6.92
C LYS A 65 3.36 6.19 -7.61
N PRO A 66 2.19 6.26 -6.94
CA PRO A 66 0.92 6.00 -7.61
C PRO A 66 0.77 6.97 -8.80
N PRO A 67 0.28 6.50 -9.96
CA PRO A 67 -0.01 7.38 -11.07
C PRO A 67 -1.03 8.44 -10.64
N ARG A 68 -0.93 9.65 -11.20
CA ARG A 68 -1.96 10.67 -10.96
C ARG A 68 -3.30 10.12 -11.43
N ARG A 69 -4.32 10.16 -10.58
CA ARG A 69 -5.70 9.94 -11.02
C ARG A 69 -6.00 10.87 -12.18
N SER A 70 -6.37 10.30 -13.32
CA SER A 70 -7.11 11.03 -14.35
C SER A 70 -8.31 11.65 -13.63
N LYS A 71 -8.40 12.98 -13.59
CA LYS A 71 -9.63 13.63 -13.16
C LYS A 71 -10.71 13.14 -14.15
N THR A 72 -11.66 12.36 -13.65
CA THR A 72 -12.91 12.12 -14.37
C THR A 72 -13.78 13.34 -14.21
#